data_AF-A0A2V8DC78-F1
#
_entry.id   AF-A0A2V8DC78-F1
#
_cell.length_a   1.000
_cell.length_b   1.000
_cell.length_c   1.000
_cell.angle_alpha   90.00
_cell.angle_beta   90.00
_cell.angle_gamma   90.00
#
_symmetry.space_group_name_H-M   'P 1'
#
loop_
_entity.id
_entity.type
_entity.pdbx_description
1 polymer ?
#
loop_
_entity_poly.entity_id
_entity_poly.type
_entity_poly.pdbx_seq_one_letter_code
_entity_poly.pdbx_strand_id
1 'polypeptide(L)'
;MEGLFDADGYRSKLSDIAALLVFSHQTHMTNLLTRAGWEARAADPTLHPPFVAAPGEDARIVELMRGIATEVVDYLLFIDEAPLPDRIRGSSGFAEAFSTAGPRDGKGRSLHELDLGRRLMKYPCSYLIYSQTFDALPPAAKDPIYQRMWQILSGQERQARYRSALSLADRQAIVDILRDTKKDLPPYFQKVDR
;
A
#
# COMPACT_ATOMS: atom_id res chain seq x y z
N MET A 1 15.63 32.61 -17.13
CA MET A 1 14.64 31.66 -17.67
C MET A 1 13.43 32.39 -18.26
N GLU A 2 13.18 33.65 -17.91
CA GLU A 2 12.21 34.51 -18.62
C GLU A 2 12.61 34.67 -20.09
N GLY A 3 11.65 34.45 -21.00
CA GLY A 3 11.81 34.59 -22.44
C GLY A 3 12.29 33.34 -23.21
N LEU A 4 12.67 32.25 -22.51
CA LEU A 4 13.20 31.02 -23.14
C LEU A 4 12.17 29.88 -23.22
N PHE A 5 11.05 30.00 -22.49
CA PHE A 5 10.04 28.94 -22.40
C PHE A 5 8.64 29.56 -22.39
N ASP A 6 7.81 29.16 -23.36
CA ASP A 6 6.39 29.51 -23.40
C ASP A 6 5.62 28.62 -22.44
N ALA A 7 5.01 29.24 -21.44
CA ALA A 7 4.30 28.54 -20.37
C ALA A 7 2.77 28.62 -20.52
N ASP A 8 2.24 29.27 -21.56
CA ASP A 8 0.80 29.50 -21.70
C ASP A 8 0.00 28.20 -21.94
N GLY A 9 0.66 27.12 -22.36
CA GLY A 9 0.08 25.78 -22.48
C GLY A 9 0.08 24.94 -21.20
N TYR A 10 0.74 25.37 -20.13
CA TYR A 10 0.90 24.58 -18.90
C TYR A 10 -0.07 25.03 -17.81
N ARG A 11 -0.77 24.08 -17.17
CA ARG A 11 -1.71 24.37 -16.07
C ARG A 11 -1.02 24.96 -14.82
N SER A 12 0.28 24.74 -14.66
CA SER A 12 1.09 25.28 -13.56
C SER A 12 2.54 25.43 -14.01
N LYS A 13 3.22 26.48 -13.51
CA LYS A 13 4.66 26.69 -13.69
C LYS A 13 5.50 26.05 -12.57
N LEU A 14 4.84 25.40 -11.60
CA LEU A 14 5.44 24.80 -10.42
C LEU A 14 5.30 23.29 -10.44
N SER A 15 6.38 22.59 -10.07
CA SER A 15 6.36 21.19 -9.67
C SER A 15 6.32 21.10 -8.14
N ASP A 16 5.46 20.24 -7.61
CA ASP A 16 5.34 20.00 -6.18
C ASP A 16 6.06 18.70 -5.80
N ILE A 17 7.04 18.80 -4.90
CA ILE A 17 7.84 17.65 -4.47
C ILE A 17 7.01 16.61 -3.70
N ALA A 18 5.99 17.03 -2.94
CA ALA A 18 5.08 16.11 -2.27
C ALA A 18 4.24 15.34 -3.31
N ALA A 19 3.78 16.02 -4.36
CA ALA A 19 3.09 15.37 -5.46
C ALA A 19 3.97 14.34 -6.18
N LEU A 20 5.25 14.66 -6.40
CA LEU A 20 6.20 13.75 -7.04
C LEU A 20 6.49 12.50 -6.18
N LEU A 21 6.62 12.66 -4.86
CA LEU A 21 6.80 11.54 -3.93
C LEU A 21 5.58 10.63 -3.91
N VAL A 22 4.38 11.22 -3.81
CA VAL A 22 3.12 10.45 -3.88
C VAL A 22 2.98 9.74 -5.22
N PHE A 23 3.31 10.40 -6.33
CA PHE A 23 3.26 9.79 -7.66
C PHE A 23 4.27 8.64 -7.83
N SER A 24 5.48 8.80 -7.30
CA SER A 24 6.49 7.73 -7.28
C SER A 24 5.96 6.51 -6.50
N HIS A 25 5.36 6.75 -5.33
CA HIS A 25 4.73 5.69 -4.55
C HIS A 25 3.57 5.02 -5.28
N GLN A 26 2.69 5.81 -5.92
CA GLN A 26 1.57 5.30 -6.71
C GLN A 26 2.03 4.35 -7.81
N THR A 27 3.05 4.78 -8.57
CA THR A 27 3.58 4.03 -9.70
C THR A 27 4.11 2.68 -9.24
N HIS A 28 4.94 2.67 -8.19
CA HIS A 28 5.54 1.43 -7.70
C HIS A 28 4.50 0.47 -7.11
N MET A 29 3.60 0.95 -6.25
CA MET A 29 2.54 0.11 -5.67
C MET A 29 1.64 -0.47 -6.77
N THR A 30 1.27 0.34 -7.77
CA THR A 30 0.43 -0.11 -8.89
C THR A 30 1.12 -1.23 -9.68
N ASN A 31 2.43 -1.14 -9.88
CA ASN A 31 3.21 -2.20 -10.54
C ASN A 31 3.22 -3.49 -9.71
N LEU A 32 3.40 -3.39 -8.39
CA LEU A 32 3.33 -4.55 -7.48
C LEU A 32 1.97 -5.23 -7.52
N LEU A 33 0.88 -4.45 -7.46
CA LEU A 33 -0.49 -4.98 -7.54
C LEU A 33 -0.77 -5.61 -8.91
N THR A 34 -0.28 -4.98 -9.98
CA THR A 34 -0.42 -5.51 -11.35
C THR A 34 0.28 -6.86 -11.48
N ARG A 35 1.53 -6.97 -10.99
CA ARG A 35 2.28 -8.23 -10.96
C ARG A 35 1.55 -9.28 -10.14
N ALA A 36 1.12 -8.95 -8.91
CA ALA A 36 0.41 -9.90 -8.06
C ALA A 36 -0.88 -10.44 -8.71
N GLY A 37 -1.65 -9.57 -9.36
CA GLY A 37 -2.84 -9.98 -10.09
C GLY A 37 -2.53 -10.81 -11.34
N TRP A 38 -1.45 -10.51 -12.04
CA TRP A 38 -1.01 -11.29 -13.21
C TRP A 38 -0.55 -12.70 -12.82
N GLU A 39 0.32 -12.81 -11.81
CA GLU A 39 0.83 -14.10 -11.31
C GLU A 39 -0.31 -15.00 -10.81
N ALA A 40 -1.26 -14.43 -10.08
CA ALA A 40 -2.42 -15.18 -9.61
C ALA A 40 -3.31 -15.71 -10.75
N ARG A 41 -3.44 -14.96 -11.86
CA ARG A 41 -4.18 -15.42 -13.04
C ARG A 41 -3.39 -16.45 -13.84
N ALA A 42 -2.07 -16.27 -13.99
CA ALA A 42 -1.20 -17.21 -14.68
C ALA A 42 -1.15 -18.57 -13.95
N ALA A 43 -1.27 -18.56 -12.63
CA ALA A 43 -1.34 -19.76 -11.80
C ALA A 43 -2.75 -20.37 -11.69
N ASP A 44 -3.79 -19.76 -12.29
CA ASP A 44 -5.16 -20.27 -12.21
C ASP A 44 -5.39 -21.38 -13.26
N PRO A 45 -5.53 -22.65 -12.84
CA PRO A 45 -5.71 -23.76 -13.77
C PRO A 45 -7.01 -23.67 -14.56
N THR A 46 -8.02 -22.95 -14.05
CA THR A 46 -9.30 -22.76 -14.74
C THR A 46 -9.19 -21.86 -15.96
N LEU A 47 -8.15 -21.01 -16.01
CA LEU A 47 -7.86 -20.12 -17.13
C LEU A 47 -6.97 -20.79 -18.19
N HIS A 48 -6.42 -21.98 -17.92
CA HIS A 48 -5.44 -22.68 -18.76
C HIS A 48 -5.77 -24.16 -19.04
N PRO A 49 -6.91 -24.52 -19.65
CA PRO A 49 -7.22 -25.91 -20.01
C PRO A 49 -6.47 -26.42 -21.27
N PRO A 50 -6.09 -27.72 -21.37
CA PRO A 50 -6.16 -28.76 -20.34
C PRO A 50 -4.95 -28.71 -19.40
N PHE A 51 -5.17 -28.31 -18.16
CA PHE A 51 -4.16 -28.28 -17.11
C PHE A 51 -4.06 -29.66 -16.45
N VAL A 52 -2.87 -30.28 -16.50
CA VAL A 52 -2.55 -31.47 -15.68
C VAL A 52 -1.53 -31.00 -14.64
N ALA A 53 -1.97 -30.86 -13.39
CA ALA A 53 -1.11 -30.44 -12.31
C ALA A 53 0.04 -31.43 -12.12
N ALA A 54 1.27 -30.96 -12.22
CA ALA A 54 2.43 -31.75 -11.83
C ALA A 54 2.41 -31.98 -10.30
N PRO A 55 2.93 -33.11 -9.79
CA PRO A 55 3.04 -33.35 -8.35
C PRO A 55 3.72 -32.17 -7.63
N GLY A 56 3.05 -31.61 -6.61
CA GLY A 56 3.56 -30.48 -5.83
C GLY A 56 3.43 -29.10 -6.49
N GLU A 57 2.73 -28.98 -7.62
CA GLU A 57 2.46 -27.68 -8.26
C GLU A 57 1.65 -26.73 -7.38
N ASP A 58 0.59 -27.22 -6.71
CA ASP A 58 -0.20 -26.41 -5.77
C ASP A 58 0.65 -25.80 -4.66
N ALA A 59 1.57 -26.60 -4.09
CA ALA A 59 2.48 -26.12 -3.05
C ALA A 59 3.44 -25.04 -3.57
N ARG A 60 3.91 -25.17 -4.83
CA ARG A 60 4.75 -24.16 -5.48
C ARG A 60 3.99 -22.87 -5.75
N ILE A 61 2.73 -22.95 -6.19
CA ILE A 61 1.87 -21.78 -6.39
C ILE A 61 1.63 -21.07 -5.05
N VAL A 62 1.30 -21.81 -3.99
CA VAL A 62 1.10 -21.25 -2.66
C VAL A 62 2.35 -20.51 -2.17
N GLU A 63 3.54 -21.09 -2.38
CA GLU A 63 4.79 -20.46 -1.96
C GLU A 63 5.13 -19.22 -2.81
N LEU A 64 4.92 -19.29 -4.13
CA LEU A 64 5.04 -18.14 -5.02
C LEU A 64 4.15 -16.97 -4.56
N MET A 65 2.87 -17.26 -4.30
CA MET A 65 1.91 -16.24 -3.86
C MET A 65 2.24 -15.70 -2.46
N ARG A 66 2.81 -16.51 -1.57
CA ARG A 66 3.33 -16.05 -0.27
C ARG A 66 4.50 -15.07 -0.43
N GLY A 67 5.42 -15.35 -1.35
CA GLY A 67 6.52 -14.46 -1.67
C GLY A 67 6.03 -13.12 -2.22
N ILE A 68 5.14 -13.16 -3.21
CA ILE A 68 4.51 -11.97 -3.79
C ILE A 68 3.74 -11.16 -2.73
N ALA A 69 2.96 -11.83 -1.88
CA ALA A 69 2.23 -11.18 -0.81
C ALA A 69 3.18 -10.49 0.18
N THR A 70 4.32 -11.08 0.49
CA THR A 70 5.33 -10.46 1.36
C THR A 70 5.88 -9.18 0.73
N GLU A 71 6.26 -9.23 -0.54
CA GLU A 71 6.77 -8.04 -1.28
C GLU A 71 5.72 -6.92 -1.34
N VAL A 72 4.48 -7.25 -1.68
CA VAL A 72 3.37 -6.30 -1.73
C VAL A 72 3.12 -5.68 -0.35
N VAL A 73 3.09 -6.48 0.71
CA VAL A 73 2.79 -6.01 2.06
C VAL A 73 3.93 -5.20 2.66
N ASP A 74 5.18 -5.60 2.43
CA ASP A 74 6.35 -4.85 2.89
C ASP A 74 6.34 -3.42 2.30
N TYR A 75 6.01 -3.30 1.01
CA TYR A 75 5.85 -2.00 0.37
C TYR A 75 4.58 -1.25 0.82
N LEU A 76 3.45 -1.95 0.93
CA LEU A 76 2.16 -1.37 1.36
C LEU A 76 2.26 -0.78 2.76
N LEU A 77 3.02 -1.40 3.67
CA LEU A 77 3.21 -0.97 5.05
C LEU A 77 4.47 -0.12 5.26
N PHE A 78 5.13 0.32 4.18
CA PHE A 78 6.31 1.18 4.24
C PHE A 78 7.44 0.60 5.11
N ILE A 79 7.64 -0.73 5.08
CA ILE A 79 8.61 -1.41 5.97
C ILE A 79 10.05 -0.96 5.71
N ASP A 80 10.42 -0.80 4.45
CA ASP A 80 11.77 -0.36 4.04
C ASP A 80 11.77 1.07 3.49
N GLU A 81 10.85 1.93 3.95
CA GLU A 81 10.81 3.33 3.54
C GLU A 81 12.10 4.05 3.95
N ALA A 82 12.76 4.68 2.98
CA ALA A 82 13.92 5.51 3.26
C ALA A 82 13.50 6.73 4.09
N PRO A 83 14.21 7.06 5.18
CA PRO A 83 13.88 8.21 6.01
C PRO A 83 14.02 9.50 5.20
N LEU A 84 13.11 10.44 5.41
CA LEU A 84 13.22 11.77 4.81
C LEU A 84 14.37 12.52 5.51
N PRO A 85 15.38 13.01 4.76
CA PRO A 85 16.52 13.71 5.36
C PRO A 85 16.12 15.05 5.97
N ASP A 86 15.09 15.69 5.41
CA ASP A 86 14.54 16.96 5.85
C ASP A 86 13.02 17.00 5.60
N ARG A 87 12.34 17.92 6.31
CA ARG A 87 10.91 18.16 6.09
C ARG A 87 10.66 18.64 4.66
N ILE A 88 9.80 17.91 3.96
CA ILE A 88 9.32 18.27 2.63
C ILE A 88 8.22 19.32 2.76
N ARG A 89 8.37 20.43 2.04
CA ARG A 89 7.35 21.50 1.95
C ARG A 89 6.84 21.57 0.52
N GLY A 90 5.56 21.29 0.33
CA GLY A 90 4.88 21.50 -0.95
C GLY A 90 4.76 22.99 -1.29
N SER A 91 4.51 23.28 -2.55
CA SER A 91 4.41 24.65 -3.11
C SER A 91 3.06 24.92 -3.77
N SER A 92 2.17 23.92 -3.84
CA SER A 92 0.95 23.95 -4.67
C SER A 92 -0.38 23.74 -3.93
N GLY A 93 -0.37 23.46 -2.61
CA GLY A 93 -1.58 23.06 -1.87
C GLY A 93 -1.98 21.58 -2.08
N PHE A 94 -1.15 20.82 -2.80
CA PHE A 94 -1.39 19.41 -3.08
C PHE A 94 -1.52 18.57 -1.80
N ALA A 95 -0.66 18.79 -0.80
CA ALA A 95 -0.62 17.96 0.39
C ALA A 95 -1.93 18.04 1.20
N GLU A 96 -2.49 19.25 1.31
CA GLU A 96 -3.76 19.52 1.97
C GLU A 96 -4.91 18.88 1.19
N ALA A 97 -4.98 19.11 -0.12
CA ALA A 97 -6.01 18.54 -0.97
C ALA A 97 -5.97 17.00 -0.94
N PHE A 98 -4.78 16.41 -1.12
CA PHE A 98 -4.58 14.97 -1.09
C PHE A 98 -5.01 14.35 0.25
N SER A 99 -4.63 14.96 1.37
CA SER A 99 -4.96 14.47 2.71
C SER A 99 -6.47 14.49 3.02
N THR A 100 -7.28 15.18 2.21
CA THR A 100 -8.75 15.24 2.35
C THR A 100 -9.52 14.28 1.43
N ALA A 101 -8.87 13.67 0.44
CA ALA A 101 -9.53 12.88 -0.59
C ALA A 101 -9.96 11.46 -0.14
N GLY A 102 -9.45 11.00 0.99
CA GLY A 102 -9.62 9.63 1.48
C GLY A 102 -10.82 9.39 2.40
N PRO A 103 -11.24 8.12 2.56
CA PRO A 103 -12.16 7.77 3.63
C PRO A 103 -11.54 8.08 5.00
N ARG A 104 -12.39 8.48 5.95
CA ARG A 104 -12.00 8.79 7.33
C ARG A 104 -12.68 7.83 8.28
N ASP A 105 -11.96 7.43 9.32
CA ASP A 105 -12.51 6.64 10.41
C ASP A 105 -13.39 7.49 11.35
N GLY A 106 -14.01 6.86 12.36
CA GLY A 106 -14.85 7.58 13.33
C GLY A 106 -14.12 8.64 14.15
N LYS A 107 -12.79 8.65 14.14
CA LYS A 107 -11.92 9.64 14.81
C LYS A 107 -11.41 10.71 13.84
N GLY A 108 -11.85 10.68 12.59
CA GLY A 108 -11.45 11.62 11.55
C GLY A 108 -10.06 11.36 10.97
N ARG A 109 -9.45 10.18 11.15
CA ARG A 109 -8.13 9.81 10.61
C ARG A 109 -8.25 9.16 9.24
N SER A 110 -7.30 9.40 8.33
CA SER A 110 -7.25 8.75 7.01
C SER A 110 -5.86 8.24 6.63
N LEU A 111 -5.78 7.13 5.89
CA LEU A 111 -4.54 6.67 5.26
C LEU A 111 -4.02 7.60 4.15
N HIS A 112 -4.82 8.59 3.73
CA HIS A 112 -4.36 9.63 2.80
C HIS A 112 -3.62 10.77 3.52
N GLU A 113 -3.61 10.83 4.85
CA GLU A 113 -2.90 11.89 5.57
C GLU A 113 -1.38 11.77 5.39
N LEU A 114 -0.78 12.82 4.83
CA LEU A 114 0.67 12.91 4.66
C LEU A 114 1.34 13.44 5.94
N ASP A 115 2.54 12.94 6.24
CA ASP A 115 3.39 13.44 7.34
C ASP A 115 4.42 14.44 6.80
N LEU A 116 5.15 14.07 5.73
CA LEU A 116 6.17 14.86 5.03
C LEU A 116 7.30 15.41 5.92
N GLY A 117 7.33 15.04 7.21
CA GLY A 117 8.36 15.43 8.16
C GLY A 117 9.41 14.36 8.29
N ARG A 118 8.98 13.12 8.57
CA ARG A 118 9.86 11.95 8.75
C ARG A 118 9.57 10.81 7.78
N ARG A 119 8.35 10.78 7.23
CA ARG A 119 7.86 9.78 6.27
C ARG A 119 6.82 10.36 5.33
N LEU A 120 6.47 9.61 4.28
CA LEU A 120 5.45 10.04 3.33
C LEU A 120 4.07 10.07 3.97
N MET A 121 3.61 8.93 4.49
CA MET A 121 2.26 8.77 5.08
C MET A 121 2.32 8.86 6.61
N LYS A 122 1.38 9.59 7.20
CA LYS A 122 1.25 9.71 8.66
C LYS A 122 0.98 8.38 9.34
N TYR A 123 0.07 7.60 8.75
CA TYR A 123 -0.18 6.22 9.09
C TYR A 123 0.50 5.34 8.02
N PRO A 124 1.55 4.57 8.35
CA PRO A 124 2.39 3.85 7.38
C PRO A 124 1.66 2.63 6.79
N CYS A 125 0.60 2.89 6.03
CA CYS A 125 -0.13 1.96 5.20
C CYS A 125 -0.62 2.72 3.98
N SER A 126 -0.28 2.25 2.79
CA SER A 126 -0.62 2.90 1.54
C SER A 126 -2.13 3.01 1.38
N TYR A 127 -2.58 4.22 1.04
CA TYR A 127 -3.97 4.47 0.67
C TYR A 127 -4.43 3.68 -0.58
N LEU A 128 -3.49 3.13 -1.37
CA LEU A 128 -3.83 2.30 -2.53
C LEU A 128 -4.43 0.95 -2.17
N ILE A 129 -4.50 0.61 -0.87
CA ILE A 129 -5.40 -0.44 -0.41
C ILE A 129 -6.88 -0.17 -0.77
N TYR A 130 -7.27 1.09 -0.95
CA TYR A 130 -8.62 1.48 -1.42
C TYR A 130 -8.74 1.57 -2.94
N SER A 131 -7.67 1.26 -3.69
CA SER A 131 -7.70 1.34 -5.15
C SER A 131 -8.57 0.23 -5.74
N GLN A 132 -9.18 0.52 -6.89
CA GLN A 132 -9.89 -0.50 -7.67
C GLN A 132 -8.98 -1.67 -8.06
N THR A 133 -7.69 -1.40 -8.30
CA THR A 133 -6.69 -2.44 -8.62
C THR A 133 -6.50 -3.42 -7.46
N PHE A 134 -6.45 -2.93 -6.22
CA PHE A 134 -6.39 -3.78 -5.04
C PHE A 134 -7.70 -4.57 -4.86
N ASP A 135 -8.83 -3.89 -5.02
CA ASP A 135 -10.15 -4.50 -4.83
C ASP A 135 -10.42 -5.63 -5.83
N ALA A 136 -9.95 -5.47 -7.06
CA ALA A 136 -10.10 -6.42 -8.16
C ALA A 136 -9.04 -7.54 -8.20
N LEU A 137 -8.13 -7.62 -7.21
CA LEU A 137 -7.19 -8.73 -7.13
C LEU A 137 -7.92 -10.07 -7.03
N PRO A 138 -7.47 -11.12 -7.76
CA PRO A 138 -7.99 -12.47 -7.57
C PRO A 138 -7.81 -12.94 -6.11
N PRO A 139 -8.72 -13.75 -5.56
CA PRO A 139 -8.60 -14.25 -4.17
C PRO A 139 -7.26 -14.91 -3.87
N ALA A 140 -6.70 -15.65 -4.84
CA ALA A 140 -5.38 -16.28 -4.74
C ALA A 140 -4.22 -15.29 -4.46
N ALA A 141 -4.36 -14.01 -4.82
CA ALA A 141 -3.42 -12.95 -4.44
C ALA A 141 -3.89 -12.19 -3.20
N LYS A 142 -5.17 -11.83 -3.15
CA LYS A 142 -5.74 -10.93 -2.15
C LYS A 142 -5.72 -11.55 -0.74
N ASP A 143 -6.04 -12.85 -0.63
CA ASP A 143 -6.09 -13.54 0.65
C ASP A 143 -4.69 -13.65 1.30
N PRO A 144 -3.63 -14.10 0.59
CA PRO A 144 -2.28 -14.08 1.13
C PRO A 144 -1.80 -12.68 1.53
N ILE A 145 -2.15 -11.65 0.76
CA ILE A 145 -1.83 -10.24 1.10
C ILE A 145 -2.47 -9.87 2.44
N TYR A 146 -3.79 -10.05 2.61
CA TYR A 146 -4.45 -9.73 3.88
C TYR A 146 -3.94 -10.56 5.06
N GLN A 147 -3.67 -11.85 4.84
CA GLN A 147 -3.10 -12.72 5.88
C GLN A 147 -1.73 -12.19 6.31
N ARG A 148 -0.87 -11.83 5.36
CA ARG A 148 0.47 -11.29 5.66
C ARG A 148 0.39 -9.93 6.34
N MET A 149 -0.51 -9.06 5.90
CA MET A 149 -0.79 -7.78 6.57
C MET A 149 -1.18 -8.01 8.04
N TRP A 150 -2.11 -8.95 8.30
CA TRP A 150 -2.55 -9.23 9.66
C TRP A 150 -1.42 -9.82 10.52
N GLN A 151 -0.60 -10.71 9.99
CA GLN A 151 0.57 -11.24 10.73
C GLN A 151 1.48 -10.11 11.24
N ILE A 152 1.70 -9.08 10.42
CA ILE A 152 2.53 -7.92 10.79
C ILE A 152 1.79 -6.99 11.75
N LEU A 153 0.56 -6.60 11.41
CA LEU A 153 -0.21 -5.60 12.16
C LEU A 153 -0.67 -6.11 13.54
N SER A 154 -0.93 -7.41 13.67
CA SER A 154 -1.28 -8.04 14.96
C SER A 154 -0.07 -8.31 15.87
N GLY A 155 1.15 -8.11 15.38
CA GLY A 155 2.38 -8.41 16.13
C GLY A 155 2.75 -9.90 16.19
N GLN A 156 2.11 -10.77 15.38
CA GLN A 156 2.51 -12.17 15.25
C GLN A 156 3.89 -12.30 14.62
N GLU A 157 4.20 -11.44 13.66
CA GLU A 157 5.53 -11.36 13.04
C GLU A 157 6.53 -10.73 14.02
N ARG A 158 7.57 -11.49 14.36
CA ARG A 158 8.54 -11.13 15.40
C ARG A 158 9.87 -10.66 14.84
N GLN A 159 10.11 -10.68 13.53
CA GLN A 159 11.36 -10.17 12.97
C GLN A 159 11.56 -8.68 13.31
N ALA A 160 12.82 -8.31 13.58
CA ALA A 160 13.16 -6.97 14.06
C ALA A 160 12.76 -5.87 13.07
N ARG A 161 12.92 -6.10 11.76
CA ARG A 161 12.62 -5.11 10.70
C ARG A 161 11.19 -4.56 10.80
N TYR A 162 10.19 -5.41 11.03
CA TYR A 162 8.79 -4.98 11.13
C TYR A 162 8.52 -4.19 12.41
N ARG A 163 9.13 -4.58 13.53
CA ARG A 163 8.98 -3.87 14.82
C ARG A 163 9.68 -2.52 14.82
N SER A 164 10.80 -2.40 14.09
CA SER A 164 11.52 -1.16 13.90
C SER A 164 10.79 -0.20 12.97
N ALA A 165 10.15 -0.72 11.91
CA ALA A 165 9.38 0.09 10.97
C ALA A 165 8.02 0.57 11.55
N LEU A 166 7.33 -0.31 12.29
CA LEU A 166 5.98 -0.06 12.79
C LEU A 166 5.92 -0.12 14.32
N SER A 167 5.68 1.03 14.93
CA SER A 167 5.36 1.12 16.36
C SER A 167 4.00 0.47 16.67
N LEU A 168 3.75 0.13 17.94
CA LEU A 168 2.43 -0.35 18.36
C LEU A 168 1.31 0.65 18.02
N ALA A 169 1.58 1.96 18.20
CA ALA A 169 0.63 3.02 17.88
C ALA A 169 0.33 3.07 16.36
N ASP A 170 1.33 2.85 15.51
CA ASP A 170 1.14 2.78 14.06
C ASP A 170 0.24 1.59 13.70
N ARG A 171 0.55 0.39 14.22
CA ARG A 171 -0.25 -0.82 13.95
C ARG A 171 -1.70 -0.66 14.39
N GLN A 172 -1.92 -0.12 15.60
CA GLN A 172 -3.24 0.18 16.13
C GLN A 172 -4.01 1.17 15.27
N ALA A 173 -3.36 2.27 14.87
CA ALA A 173 -4.01 3.29 14.05
C ALA A 173 -4.40 2.74 12.68
N ILE A 174 -3.52 1.97 12.02
CA ILE A 174 -3.80 1.34 10.73
C ILE A 174 -5.00 0.40 10.84
N VAL A 175 -4.99 -0.51 11.83
CA VAL A 175 -6.08 -1.49 11.98
C VAL A 175 -7.41 -0.82 12.34
N ASP A 176 -7.42 0.16 13.24
CA ASP A 176 -8.63 0.92 13.55
C ASP A 176 -9.19 1.61 12.30
N ILE A 177 -8.35 2.30 11.52
CA ILE A 177 -8.77 3.00 10.31
C ILE A 177 -9.35 2.00 9.31
N LEU A 178 -8.65 0.90 9.05
CA LEU A 178 -9.10 -0.11 8.09
C LEU A 178 -10.43 -0.74 8.52
N ARG A 179 -10.61 -1.05 9.82
CA ARG A 179 -11.87 -1.64 10.32
C ARG A 179 -13.07 -0.72 10.13
N ASP A 180 -12.87 0.59 10.25
CA ASP A 180 -13.94 1.58 10.06
C ASP A 180 -14.22 1.89 8.57
N THR A 181 -13.22 1.72 7.70
CA THR A 181 -13.27 2.29 6.32
C THR A 181 -13.12 1.30 5.18
N LYS A 182 -12.52 0.12 5.38
CA LYS A 182 -12.28 -0.89 4.33
C LYS A 182 -13.39 -1.94 4.34
N LYS A 183 -14.23 -1.94 3.30
CA LYS A 183 -15.48 -2.71 3.23
C LYS A 183 -15.32 -4.24 3.17
N ASP A 184 -14.25 -4.72 2.56
CA ASP A 184 -13.91 -6.12 2.34
C ASP A 184 -12.78 -6.59 3.27
N LEU A 185 -12.53 -5.85 4.37
CA LEU A 185 -11.52 -6.24 5.34
C LEU A 185 -11.90 -7.57 5.99
N PRO A 186 -11.00 -8.57 6.02
CA PRO A 186 -11.32 -9.85 6.62
C PRO A 186 -11.66 -9.76 8.12
N PRO A 187 -12.60 -10.58 8.63
CA PRO A 187 -13.11 -10.47 10.00
C PRO A 187 -12.06 -10.80 11.07
N TYR A 188 -10.94 -11.42 10.70
CA TYR A 188 -9.83 -11.68 11.62
C TYR A 188 -9.00 -10.42 11.93
N PHE A 189 -9.23 -9.28 11.25
CA PHE A 189 -8.67 -7.99 11.65
C PHE A 189 -9.38 -7.48 12.90
N GLN A 190 -8.82 -7.85 14.05
CA GLN A 190 -9.32 -7.46 15.37
C GLN A 190 -8.52 -6.29 15.94
N LYS A 191 -8.98 -5.73 17.05
CA LYS A 191 -8.25 -4.67 17.76
C LYS A 191 -6.86 -5.18 18.17
N VAL A 192 -5.84 -4.36 17.94
CA VAL A 192 -4.45 -4.67 18.27
C VAL A 192 -4.13 -4.14 19.67
N ASP A 193 -3.88 -5.03 20.62
CA ASP A 193 -3.58 -4.64 22.00
C ASP A 193 -2.08 -4.74 22.36
N ARG A 194 -1.25 -5.39 21.51
CA ARG A 194 0.17 -5.66 21.77
C ARG A 194 1.06 -5.60 20.51
#